data_AF-A0A1M6TPM6-F1
#
_entry.id   AF-A0A1M6TPM6-F1
#
_cell.length_a   1.000
_cell.length_b   1.000
_cell.length_c   1.000
_cell.angle_alpha   90.00
_cell.angle_beta   90.00
_cell.angle_gamma   90.00
#
_symmetry.space_group_name_H-M   'P 1'
#
loop_
_entity.id
_entity.type
_entity.pdbx_description
1 polymer ?
#
loop_
_entity_poly.entity_id
_entity_poly.type
_entity_poly.pdbx_seq_one_letter_code
_entity_poly.pdbx_strand_id
1 'polypeptide(L)'
;MLKKKNLFTIIIILFFIFLIFNLTYKKDTKKNKDVATIVYNGNKDYTLLKEMHTENDKYTFFSFDTIYDIFNNNIHYYNVAWLFSMKDICDIDYPKELINAARLNIEQVNDIKLQDKNLFNILNMVQIEKKVFNEVKNKEYYINKLLERYISDEGLFYIKNRDEDQDSKIIATNIALQIFDYIGYLPEDLLYDIEHSMINLFLNDKNFTFKKEQLKKNVFDRGLIIIDNLRILDKYSIKDIKKDIYKRKKWILFWYEEFNNYINQENITNLIGNLGIINFYNIFSYLNINYKFNENFIKQYEDIDLIRKSFLSNPQATYQMLKIFKIYDKKISNEIVNIIEDNMEYVFYENQPSTNILNMYYGIKLSNILKFEYNKEKALAYIKNYLKVNGGSMIDIYYIYLIYNDMECKNFEYENLVKDALSNTLETMDLNDINFFDAYCVIYFNKIYNFQLSNKYDRLIERLNYGYITTKIKSINNEKDFYYIVLLADMLNIKIESELLTKSIFEFYDIEGCFVISKDNRVGNIYSTYRMLNLLDKFKIKISKEQKENIDSYLKRLKGINGGYFIMVDNSDDKYIENYKTNFTIQSFYCGIYSSNILNNILIKGTR
;
A
#
# COMPACT_ATOMS: atom_id res chain seq x y z
N MET A 1 -38.08 24.20 52.24
CA MET A 1 -38.66 24.62 50.94
C MET A 1 -37.62 25.13 49.93
N LEU A 2 -36.54 25.82 50.36
CA LEU A 2 -35.49 26.34 49.46
C LEU A 2 -34.66 25.27 48.69
N LYS A 3 -34.43 24.07 49.26
CA LYS A 3 -33.65 23.01 48.56
C LYS A 3 -34.37 22.40 47.34
N LYS A 4 -35.71 22.36 47.33
CA LYS A 4 -36.48 21.86 46.17
C LYS A 4 -36.50 22.84 45.00
N LYS A 5 -36.48 24.16 45.28
CA LYS A 5 -36.37 25.19 44.24
C LYS A 5 -35.05 25.09 43.48
N ASN A 6 -33.92 24.94 44.19
CA ASN A 6 -32.61 24.84 43.55
C ASN A 6 -32.46 23.57 42.69
N LEU A 7 -33.02 22.44 43.12
CA LEU A 7 -32.99 21.21 42.32
C LEU A 7 -33.81 21.36 41.03
N PHE A 8 -34.97 22.00 41.12
CA PHE A 8 -35.82 22.25 39.96
C PHE A 8 -35.14 23.20 38.95
N THR A 9 -34.46 24.25 39.44
CA THR A 9 -33.70 25.17 38.58
C THR A 9 -32.53 24.47 37.88
N ILE A 10 -31.80 23.59 38.58
CA ILE A 10 -30.68 22.83 37.99
C ILE A 10 -31.18 21.88 36.90
N ILE A 11 -32.31 21.20 37.12
CA ILE A 11 -32.93 20.31 36.11
C ILE A 11 -33.35 21.11 34.87
N ILE A 12 -33.93 22.30 35.05
CA ILE A 12 -34.31 23.16 33.92
C ILE A 12 -33.08 23.62 33.14
N ILE A 13 -32.00 23.99 33.81
CA ILE A 13 -30.75 24.42 33.16
C ILE A 13 -30.13 23.25 32.38
N LEU A 14 -30.06 22.05 32.97
CA LEU A 14 -29.56 20.86 32.27
C LEU A 14 -30.44 20.49 31.06
N PHE A 15 -31.76 20.62 31.18
CA PHE A 15 -32.69 20.39 30.08
C PHE A 15 -32.52 21.43 28.97
N PHE A 16 -32.27 22.71 29.31
CA PHE A 16 -31.98 23.76 28.34
C PHE A 16 -30.62 23.55 27.66
N ILE A 17 -29.59 23.13 28.40
CA ILE A 17 -28.28 22.78 27.81
C ILE A 17 -28.43 21.59 26.86
N PHE A 18 -29.20 20.57 27.25
CA PHE A 18 -29.48 19.41 26.40
C PHE A 18 -30.31 19.76 25.16
N LEU A 19 -31.26 20.70 25.27
CA LEU A 19 -32.03 21.24 24.15
C LEU A 19 -31.16 22.08 23.21
N ILE A 20 -30.30 22.94 23.76
CA ILE A 20 -29.34 23.73 22.97
C ILE A 20 -28.38 22.80 22.24
N PHE A 21 -27.80 21.80 22.92
CA PHE A 21 -26.95 20.79 22.28
C PHE A 21 -27.69 20.01 21.19
N ASN A 22 -28.94 19.58 21.40
CA ASN A 22 -29.71 18.90 20.36
C ASN A 22 -30.12 19.83 19.21
N LEU A 23 -30.32 21.12 19.47
CA LEU A 23 -30.66 22.11 18.44
C LEU A 23 -29.43 22.54 17.63
N THR A 24 -28.23 22.64 18.22
CA THR A 24 -26.98 22.86 17.45
C THR A 24 -26.55 21.60 16.70
N TYR A 25 -26.68 20.41 17.29
CA TYR A 25 -26.35 19.15 16.60
C TYR A 25 -27.30 18.83 15.43
N LYS A 26 -28.56 19.30 15.47
CA LYS A 26 -29.51 19.17 14.35
C LYS A 26 -29.49 20.31 13.34
N LYS A 27 -28.83 21.45 13.60
CA LYS A 27 -28.84 22.59 12.67
C LYS A 27 -27.76 22.56 11.59
N ASP A 28 -26.69 21.79 11.77
CA ASP A 28 -25.65 21.63 10.73
C ASP A 28 -25.82 20.37 9.85
N THR A 29 -26.84 19.55 10.08
CA THR A 29 -27.08 18.32 9.30
C THR A 29 -28.29 18.39 8.35
N LYS A 30 -28.92 19.56 8.18
CA LYS A 30 -30.22 19.68 7.45
C LYS A 30 -30.38 20.84 6.46
N LYS A 31 -29.31 21.43 5.94
CA LYS A 31 -29.38 22.28 4.72
C LYS A 31 -28.35 21.82 3.69
N ASN A 32 -28.66 20.69 3.04
CA ASN A 32 -28.25 20.31 1.67
C ASN A 32 -28.53 18.82 1.34
N LYS A 33 -29.44 18.14 2.07
CA LYS A 33 -29.81 16.76 1.73
C LYS A 33 -30.57 16.64 0.40
N ASP A 34 -31.23 17.69 -0.08
CA ASP A 34 -32.06 17.58 -1.29
C ASP A 34 -31.31 17.83 -2.61
N VAL A 35 -30.01 18.19 -2.56
CA VAL A 35 -29.13 18.23 -3.76
C VAL A 35 -28.08 17.10 -3.73
N ALA A 36 -27.77 16.56 -2.55
CA ALA A 36 -26.76 15.53 -2.38
C ALA A 36 -27.27 14.09 -2.53
N THR A 37 -28.55 13.84 -2.78
CA THR A 37 -29.09 12.46 -2.81
C THR A 37 -29.29 11.92 -4.24
N ILE A 38 -28.97 12.68 -5.30
CA ILE A 38 -29.27 12.29 -6.70
C ILE A 38 -28.02 11.82 -7.49
N VAL A 39 -26.79 11.85 -6.95
CA VAL A 39 -25.57 11.48 -7.73
C VAL A 39 -24.73 10.33 -7.12
N TYR A 40 -25.06 9.84 -5.92
CA TYR A 40 -24.06 9.18 -5.08
C TYR A 40 -23.98 7.64 -5.15
N ASN A 41 -24.89 6.96 -5.86
CA ASN A 41 -24.73 5.55 -6.23
C ASN A 41 -24.56 5.46 -7.75
N GLY A 42 -23.30 5.54 -8.22
CA GLY A 42 -22.97 5.44 -9.66
C GLY A 42 -21.86 6.38 -10.15
N ASN A 43 -21.33 7.26 -9.30
CA ASN A 43 -20.22 8.13 -9.71
C ASN A 43 -18.88 7.38 -9.64
N LYS A 44 -18.41 6.90 -10.79
CA LYS A 44 -17.11 6.24 -10.96
C LYS A 44 -15.94 7.03 -10.38
N ASP A 45 -15.98 8.37 -10.44
CA ASP A 45 -14.93 9.23 -9.90
C ASP A 45 -14.87 9.15 -8.35
N TYR A 46 -16.02 9.08 -7.68
CA TYR A 46 -16.08 8.87 -6.22
C TYR A 46 -15.57 7.49 -5.83
N THR A 47 -16.02 6.45 -6.55
CA THR A 47 -15.55 5.07 -6.32
C THR A 47 -14.04 4.98 -6.48
N LEU A 48 -13.48 5.53 -7.57
CA LEU A 48 -12.03 5.56 -7.78
C LEU A 48 -11.29 6.25 -6.63
N LEU A 49 -11.79 7.40 -6.15
CA LEU A 49 -11.19 8.08 -4.99
C LEU A 49 -11.22 7.21 -3.72
N LYS A 50 -12.33 6.49 -3.49
CA LYS A 50 -12.43 5.55 -2.37
C LYS A 50 -11.41 4.42 -2.49
N GLU A 51 -11.20 3.86 -3.67
CA GLU A 51 -10.18 2.83 -3.90
C GLU A 51 -8.75 3.37 -3.75
N MET A 52 -8.53 4.67 -3.99
CA MET A 52 -7.24 5.34 -3.76
C MET A 52 -7.00 5.75 -2.31
N HIS A 53 -8.02 5.65 -1.45
CA HIS A 53 -7.92 6.01 -0.05
C HIS A 53 -7.48 4.78 0.75
N THR A 54 -6.45 4.95 1.56
CA THR A 54 -5.94 3.90 2.45
C THR A 54 -5.95 4.40 3.89
N GLU A 55 -6.53 3.62 4.80
CA GLU A 55 -6.54 3.89 6.24
C GLU A 55 -6.16 2.64 7.01
N ASN A 56 -5.24 2.78 7.97
CA ASN A 56 -4.91 1.75 8.96
C ASN A 56 -5.03 2.27 10.39
N ASP A 57 -4.55 1.50 11.37
CA ASP A 57 -4.61 1.82 12.79
C ASP A 57 -3.92 3.15 13.14
N LYS A 58 -2.90 3.58 12.37
CA LYS A 58 -2.12 4.81 12.65
C LYS A 58 -2.37 5.95 11.67
N TYR A 59 -2.63 5.65 10.40
CA TYR A 59 -2.48 6.59 9.29
C TYR A 59 -3.63 6.50 8.31
N THR A 60 -3.88 7.64 7.66
CA THR A 60 -4.78 7.75 6.52
C THR A 60 -4.05 8.52 5.43
N PHE A 61 -4.03 7.99 4.21
CA PHE A 61 -3.44 8.67 3.07
C PHE A 61 -4.09 8.25 1.75
N PHE A 62 -3.71 8.93 0.67
CA PHE A 62 -4.14 8.59 -0.68
C PHE A 62 -2.96 8.04 -1.50
N SER A 63 -3.18 6.94 -2.20
CA SER A 63 -2.24 6.33 -3.15
C SER A 63 -2.99 5.80 -4.37
N PHE A 64 -2.35 5.79 -5.53
CA PHE A 64 -2.90 5.16 -6.74
C PHE A 64 -2.19 3.85 -7.10
N ASP A 65 -1.17 3.44 -6.35
CA ASP A 65 -0.29 2.32 -6.72
C ASP A 65 -1.05 0.99 -6.77
N THR A 66 -2.09 0.85 -5.95
CA THR A 66 -2.92 -0.35 -5.86
C THR A 66 -4.06 -0.40 -6.87
N ILE A 67 -4.35 0.69 -7.60
CA ILE A 67 -5.58 0.81 -8.39
C ILE A 67 -5.65 -0.19 -9.54
N TYR A 68 -4.53 -0.40 -10.22
CA TYR A 68 -4.43 -1.41 -11.27
C TYR A 68 -4.73 -2.81 -10.70
N ASP A 69 -4.17 -3.13 -9.53
CA ASP A 69 -4.36 -4.42 -8.88
C ASP A 69 -5.79 -4.60 -8.37
N ILE A 70 -6.42 -3.56 -7.82
CA ILE A 70 -7.82 -3.58 -7.41
C ILE A 70 -8.71 -3.90 -8.62
N PHE A 71 -8.51 -3.23 -9.75
CA PHE A 71 -9.35 -3.43 -10.93
C PHE A 71 -9.11 -4.75 -11.66
N ASN A 72 -7.88 -5.27 -11.64
CA ASN A 72 -7.57 -6.60 -12.17
C ASN A 72 -7.70 -7.73 -11.14
N ASN A 73 -8.05 -7.38 -9.91
CA ASN A 73 -8.05 -8.27 -8.74
C ASN A 73 -6.68 -8.87 -8.40
N ASN A 74 -5.54 -8.36 -8.89
CA ASN A 74 -4.22 -9.00 -8.68
C ASN A 74 -3.85 -9.08 -7.19
N ILE A 75 -3.84 -10.29 -6.64
CA ILE A 75 -3.54 -10.51 -5.22
C ILE A 75 -2.09 -10.92 -4.99
N HIS A 76 -1.53 -10.55 -3.85
CA HIS A 76 -0.23 -11.04 -3.43
C HIS A 76 -0.35 -12.43 -2.77
N TYR A 77 -0.33 -13.50 -3.56
CA TYR A 77 -0.56 -14.89 -3.10
C TYR A 77 0.13 -15.26 -1.78
N TYR A 78 1.40 -14.90 -1.59
CA TYR A 78 2.10 -15.19 -0.33
C TYR A 78 1.44 -14.51 0.88
N ASN A 79 1.19 -13.19 0.82
CA ASN A 79 0.54 -12.46 1.91
C ASN A 79 -0.87 -13.00 2.15
N VAL A 80 -1.65 -13.22 1.10
CA VAL A 80 -3.03 -13.71 1.21
C VAL A 80 -3.11 -15.10 1.86
N ALA A 81 -2.20 -16.01 1.51
CA ALA A 81 -2.16 -17.34 2.12
C ALA A 81 -1.90 -17.28 3.64
N TRP A 82 -0.98 -16.39 4.06
CA TRP A 82 -0.69 -16.20 5.48
C TRP A 82 -1.78 -15.43 6.20
N LEU A 83 -2.39 -14.41 5.57
CA LEU A 83 -3.59 -13.75 6.08
C LEU A 83 -4.65 -14.81 6.37
N PHE A 84 -5.01 -15.64 5.38
CA PHE A 84 -6.00 -16.71 5.54
C PHE A 84 -5.68 -17.68 6.69
N SER A 85 -4.39 -17.96 6.91
CA SER A 85 -3.94 -18.82 8.00
C SER A 85 -4.08 -18.17 9.39
N MET A 86 -4.08 -16.84 9.49
CA MET A 86 -4.27 -16.14 10.77
C MET A 86 -5.70 -16.25 11.30
N LYS A 87 -6.73 -16.40 10.45
CA LYS A 87 -8.13 -16.62 10.92
C LYS A 87 -8.28 -17.81 11.84
N ASP A 88 -7.55 -18.89 11.59
CA ASP A 88 -7.61 -20.10 12.43
C ASP A 88 -7.04 -19.87 13.85
N ILE A 89 -6.39 -18.72 14.07
CA ILE A 89 -5.74 -18.34 15.33
C ILE A 89 -6.44 -17.15 15.99
N CYS A 90 -6.79 -16.12 15.22
CA CYS A 90 -7.31 -14.84 15.75
C CYS A 90 -8.82 -14.68 15.64
N ASP A 91 -9.53 -15.59 14.96
CA ASP A 91 -10.98 -15.50 14.71
C ASP A 91 -11.41 -14.16 14.09
N ILE A 92 -10.66 -13.74 13.06
CA ILE A 92 -10.84 -12.50 12.31
C ILE A 92 -11.81 -12.69 11.13
N ASP A 93 -12.62 -11.67 10.87
CA ASP A 93 -13.43 -11.58 9.65
C ASP A 93 -12.60 -11.00 8.50
N TYR A 94 -12.73 -11.59 7.31
CA TYR A 94 -12.05 -11.08 6.12
C TYR A 94 -12.96 -10.14 5.33
N PRO A 95 -12.40 -9.07 4.74
CA PRO A 95 -13.10 -8.26 3.76
C PRO A 95 -13.67 -9.15 2.64
N LYS A 96 -14.91 -8.88 2.22
CA LYS A 96 -15.54 -9.64 1.13
C LYS A 96 -14.77 -9.46 -0.17
N GLU A 97 -14.20 -8.28 -0.34
CA GLU A 97 -13.32 -7.86 -1.43
C GLU A 97 -12.11 -8.80 -1.51
N LEU A 98 -11.46 -9.09 -0.39
CA LEU A 98 -10.32 -10.01 -0.32
C LEU A 98 -10.70 -11.42 -0.77
N ILE A 99 -11.82 -11.94 -0.26
CA ILE A 99 -12.31 -13.28 -0.65
C ILE A 99 -12.68 -13.34 -2.14
N ASN A 100 -13.35 -12.30 -2.65
CA ASN A 100 -13.79 -12.24 -4.04
C ASN A 100 -12.62 -12.12 -5.02
N ALA A 101 -11.66 -11.23 -4.75
CA ALA A 101 -10.49 -11.08 -5.59
C ALA A 101 -9.60 -12.34 -5.56
N ALA A 102 -9.45 -12.99 -4.40
CA ALA A 102 -8.79 -14.29 -4.31
C ALA A 102 -9.51 -15.38 -5.12
N ARG A 103 -10.85 -15.42 -5.07
CA ARG A 103 -11.66 -16.35 -5.87
C ARG A 103 -11.41 -16.17 -7.37
N LEU A 104 -11.54 -14.94 -7.87
CA LEU A 104 -11.37 -14.61 -9.28
C LEU A 104 -9.96 -14.98 -9.78
N ASN A 105 -8.93 -14.73 -8.96
CA ASN A 105 -7.56 -15.09 -9.31
C ASN A 105 -7.38 -16.60 -9.48
N ILE A 106 -7.89 -17.39 -8.53
CA ILE A 106 -7.78 -18.85 -8.61
C ILE A 106 -8.57 -19.40 -9.80
N GLU A 107 -9.72 -18.81 -10.14
CA GLU A 107 -10.49 -19.22 -11.32
C GLU A 107 -9.75 -18.90 -12.63
N GLN A 108 -9.04 -17.77 -12.71
CA GLN A 108 -8.25 -17.35 -13.89
C GLN A 108 -6.91 -18.10 -14.05
N VAL A 109 -6.38 -18.71 -12.99
CA VAL A 109 -5.15 -19.54 -13.04
C VAL A 109 -5.28 -20.67 -14.08
N ASN A 110 -6.50 -21.10 -14.40
CA ASN A 110 -6.77 -22.12 -15.41
C ASN A 110 -6.50 -21.64 -16.85
N ASP A 111 -6.56 -20.34 -17.12
CA ASP A 111 -6.47 -19.77 -18.47
C ASP A 111 -5.09 -19.16 -18.78
N ILE A 112 -4.31 -18.84 -17.76
CA ILE A 112 -3.01 -18.16 -17.93
C ILE A 112 -1.89 -19.17 -17.71
N LYS A 113 -1.00 -19.32 -18.71
CA LYS A 113 0.32 -19.95 -18.57
C LYS A 113 1.16 -19.16 -17.56
N LEU A 114 0.87 -19.30 -16.27
CA LEU A 114 1.62 -18.65 -15.22
C LEU A 114 3.03 -19.24 -15.18
N GLN A 115 4.01 -18.35 -15.24
CA GLN A 115 5.44 -18.63 -15.25
C GLN A 115 5.87 -19.54 -14.10
N ASP A 116 6.95 -20.28 -14.33
CA ASP A 116 7.66 -21.23 -13.45
C ASP A 116 7.34 -21.05 -11.94
N LYS A 117 6.35 -21.80 -11.43
CA LYS A 117 5.99 -21.74 -10.01
C LYS A 117 6.86 -22.71 -9.22
N ASN A 118 7.66 -22.17 -8.30
CA ASN A 118 8.34 -22.97 -7.30
C ASN A 118 7.34 -23.56 -6.29
N LEU A 119 7.80 -24.50 -5.45
CA LEU A 119 6.95 -25.19 -4.47
C LEU A 119 6.25 -24.24 -3.49
N PHE A 120 6.89 -23.13 -3.08
CA PHE A 120 6.27 -22.17 -2.18
C PHE A 120 5.06 -21.47 -2.79
N ASN A 121 5.12 -21.11 -4.08
CA ASN A 121 4.01 -20.51 -4.79
C ASN A 121 2.83 -21.50 -4.91
N ILE A 122 3.12 -22.77 -5.18
CA ILE A 122 2.10 -23.83 -5.21
C ILE A 122 1.45 -23.96 -3.83
N LEU A 123 2.24 -24.01 -2.75
CA LEU A 123 1.72 -24.08 -1.38
C LEU A 123 0.76 -22.93 -1.06
N ASN A 124 1.15 -21.69 -1.36
CA ASN A 124 0.31 -20.52 -1.11
C ASN A 124 -1.03 -20.59 -1.88
N MET A 125 -0.99 -21.02 -3.15
CA MET A 125 -2.19 -21.12 -3.97
C MET A 125 -3.15 -22.20 -3.48
N VAL A 126 -2.65 -23.39 -3.16
CA VAL A 126 -3.49 -24.48 -2.64
C VAL A 126 -4.11 -24.07 -1.30
N GLN A 127 -3.35 -23.38 -0.43
CA GLN A 127 -3.87 -22.82 0.81
C GLN A 127 -5.01 -21.82 0.57
N ILE A 128 -4.82 -20.88 -0.36
CA ILE A 128 -5.84 -19.90 -0.74
C ILE A 128 -7.09 -20.58 -1.29
N GLU A 129 -6.93 -21.49 -2.25
CA GLU A 129 -8.04 -22.20 -2.89
C GLU A 129 -8.86 -22.98 -1.85
N LYS A 130 -8.18 -23.75 -0.98
CA LYS A 130 -8.83 -24.49 0.09
C LYS A 130 -9.61 -23.56 1.04
N LYS A 131 -9.11 -22.36 1.31
CA LYS A 131 -9.78 -21.40 2.21
C LYS A 131 -10.96 -20.70 1.55
N VAL A 132 -10.87 -20.38 0.26
CA VAL A 132 -11.93 -19.67 -0.48
C VAL A 132 -13.08 -20.60 -0.86
N PHE A 133 -12.78 -21.85 -1.21
CA PHE A 133 -13.77 -22.83 -1.67
C PHE A 133 -14.09 -23.94 -0.67
N ASN A 134 -13.42 -23.98 0.48
CA ASN A 134 -13.45 -25.08 1.46
C ASN A 134 -12.91 -26.43 0.94
N GLU A 135 -12.37 -26.46 -0.28
CA GLU A 135 -11.77 -27.62 -0.92
C GLU A 135 -10.72 -27.18 -1.96
N VAL A 136 -9.87 -28.10 -2.38
CA VAL A 136 -8.97 -27.88 -3.53
C VAL A 136 -9.62 -28.52 -4.75
N LYS A 137 -10.08 -27.70 -5.69
CA LYS A 137 -10.77 -28.14 -6.92
C LYS A 137 -9.76 -28.54 -7.99
N ASN A 138 -8.68 -27.78 -8.15
CA ASN A 138 -7.69 -27.96 -9.22
C ASN A 138 -6.58 -28.98 -8.84
N LYS A 139 -6.95 -30.13 -8.24
CA LYS A 139 -5.97 -31.09 -7.68
C LYS A 139 -4.95 -31.57 -8.72
N GLU A 140 -5.42 -31.95 -9.90
CA GLU A 140 -4.58 -32.51 -10.98
C GLU A 140 -3.50 -31.51 -11.43
N TYR A 141 -3.87 -30.24 -11.60
CA TYR A 141 -2.93 -29.17 -11.94
C TYR A 141 -1.78 -29.07 -10.94
N TYR A 142 -2.09 -29.04 -9.64
CA TYR A 142 -1.07 -28.94 -8.60
C TYR A 142 -0.19 -30.17 -8.52
N ILE A 143 -0.77 -31.37 -8.63
CA ILE A 143 -0.01 -32.63 -8.64
C ILE A 143 0.98 -32.64 -9.82
N ASN A 144 0.53 -32.30 -11.03
CA ASN A 144 1.40 -32.23 -12.19
C ASN A 144 2.56 -31.24 -11.99
N LYS A 145 2.28 -30.07 -11.38
CA LYS A 145 3.31 -29.08 -11.05
C LYS A 145 4.30 -29.54 -9.97
N LEU A 146 3.85 -30.34 -9.00
CA LEU A 146 4.76 -30.97 -8.04
C LEU A 146 5.67 -31.99 -8.72
N LEU A 147 5.12 -32.82 -9.61
CA LEU A 147 5.86 -33.88 -10.31
C LEU A 147 6.95 -33.33 -11.24
N GLU A 148 6.82 -32.11 -11.77
CA GLU A 148 7.89 -31.40 -12.49
C GLU A 148 9.15 -31.20 -11.62
N ARG A 149 9.01 -31.25 -10.29
CA ARG A 149 10.08 -31.07 -9.29
C ARG A 149 10.49 -32.37 -8.60
N TYR A 150 9.93 -33.51 -9.01
CA TYR A 150 10.20 -34.82 -8.41
C TYR A 150 11.42 -35.51 -9.04
N ILE A 151 12.23 -36.17 -8.22
CA ILE A 151 13.41 -36.94 -8.61
C ILE A 151 13.15 -38.40 -8.27
N SER A 152 12.71 -39.16 -9.28
CA SER A 152 12.21 -40.54 -9.09
C SER A 152 13.24 -41.51 -8.52
N ASP A 153 14.51 -41.37 -8.89
CA ASP A 153 15.60 -42.23 -8.40
C ASP A 153 16.03 -41.90 -6.96
N GLU A 154 15.73 -40.70 -6.49
CA GLU A 154 16.01 -40.28 -5.11
C GLU A 154 14.78 -40.40 -4.20
N GLY A 155 13.56 -40.41 -4.75
CA GLY A 155 12.32 -40.30 -3.97
C GLY A 155 12.18 -38.95 -3.25
N LEU A 156 12.74 -37.88 -3.83
CA LEU A 156 12.81 -36.53 -3.24
C LEU A 156 12.36 -35.44 -4.23
N PHE A 157 12.07 -34.26 -3.70
CA PHE A 157 11.77 -33.05 -4.49
C PHE A 157 12.93 -32.05 -4.46
N TYR A 158 12.91 -31.09 -5.37
CA TYR A 158 13.80 -29.92 -5.37
C TYR A 158 13.04 -28.60 -5.55
N ILE A 159 13.66 -27.47 -5.17
CA ILE A 159 13.02 -26.15 -5.33
C ILE A 159 13.45 -25.48 -6.63
N LYS A 160 14.75 -25.35 -6.88
CA LYS A 160 15.32 -24.61 -8.02
C LYS A 160 15.80 -25.56 -9.11
N ASN A 161 16.65 -26.53 -8.78
CA ASN A 161 17.20 -27.50 -9.73
C ASN A 161 17.51 -28.86 -9.10
N ARG A 162 17.71 -29.89 -9.93
CA ARG A 162 17.96 -31.27 -9.51
C ARG A 162 19.29 -31.49 -8.78
N ASP A 163 20.26 -30.60 -8.97
CA ASP A 163 21.60 -30.70 -8.40
C ASP A 163 21.70 -30.11 -6.97
N GLU A 164 20.58 -29.71 -6.39
CA GLU A 164 20.50 -29.27 -5.00
C GLU A 164 21.06 -30.32 -4.03
N ASP A 165 21.68 -29.84 -2.95
CA ASP A 165 22.19 -30.73 -1.92
C ASP A 165 21.05 -31.47 -1.20
N GLN A 166 21.40 -32.56 -0.53
CA GLN A 166 20.42 -33.43 0.13
C GLN A 166 19.57 -32.71 1.19
N ASP A 167 20.11 -31.70 1.89
CA ASP A 167 19.34 -30.97 2.92
C ASP A 167 18.28 -30.10 2.26
N SER A 168 18.66 -29.38 1.20
CA SER A 168 17.73 -28.62 0.37
C SER A 168 16.61 -29.49 -0.18
N LYS A 169 16.92 -30.70 -0.66
CA LYS A 169 15.94 -31.67 -1.15
C LYS A 169 15.02 -32.22 -0.06
N ILE A 170 15.52 -32.47 1.15
CA ILE A 170 14.70 -32.90 2.30
C ILE A 170 13.68 -31.81 2.68
N ILE A 171 14.10 -30.55 2.67
CA ILE A 171 13.22 -29.39 2.91
C ILE A 171 12.19 -29.26 1.79
N ALA A 172 12.62 -29.38 0.53
CA ALA A 172 11.72 -29.35 -0.63
C ALA A 172 10.64 -30.45 -0.55
N THR A 173 11.04 -31.67 -0.17
CA THR A 173 10.11 -32.79 0.06
C THR A 173 9.12 -32.47 1.18
N ASN A 174 9.54 -31.79 2.26
CA ASN A 174 8.62 -31.36 3.31
C ASN A 174 7.57 -30.38 2.81
N ILE A 175 7.96 -29.42 1.98
CA ILE A 175 7.02 -28.47 1.36
C ILE A 175 6.05 -29.22 0.43
N ALA A 176 6.55 -30.14 -0.41
CA ALA A 176 5.72 -30.94 -1.30
C ALA A 176 4.69 -31.79 -0.53
N LEU A 177 5.11 -32.45 0.55
CA LEU A 177 4.21 -33.24 1.42
C LEU A 177 3.15 -32.38 2.10
N GLN A 178 3.48 -31.15 2.53
CA GLN A 178 2.47 -30.22 3.03
C GLN A 178 1.45 -29.86 1.94
N ILE A 179 1.88 -29.69 0.69
CA ILE A 179 0.97 -29.41 -0.44
C ILE A 179 0.03 -30.60 -0.66
N PHE A 180 0.54 -31.83 -0.69
CA PHE A 180 -0.30 -33.03 -0.78
C PHE A 180 -1.28 -33.15 0.41
N ASP A 181 -0.86 -32.78 1.63
CA ASP A 181 -1.73 -32.73 2.81
C ASP A 181 -2.86 -31.70 2.65
N TYR A 182 -2.57 -30.54 2.04
CA TYR A 182 -3.60 -29.55 1.72
C TYR A 182 -4.58 -30.05 0.65
N ILE A 183 -4.09 -30.70 -0.41
CA ILE A 183 -4.88 -31.33 -1.48
C ILE A 183 -5.75 -32.47 -0.92
N GLY A 184 -5.26 -33.15 0.11
CA GLY A 184 -5.90 -34.33 0.72
C GLY A 184 -5.71 -35.60 -0.10
N TYR A 185 -4.66 -35.67 -0.93
CA TYR A 185 -4.36 -36.83 -1.77
C TYR A 185 -2.87 -36.89 -2.12
N LEU A 186 -2.27 -38.09 -2.01
CA LEU A 186 -0.91 -38.40 -2.42
C LEU A 186 -0.96 -39.70 -3.26
N PRO A 187 -0.50 -39.71 -4.52
CA PRO A 187 -0.51 -40.92 -5.36
C PRO A 187 0.25 -42.08 -4.72
N GLU A 188 -0.27 -43.31 -4.83
CA GLU A 188 0.29 -44.49 -4.15
C GLU A 188 1.75 -44.81 -4.54
N ASP A 189 2.06 -44.78 -5.84
CA ASP A 189 3.43 -45.03 -6.32
C ASP A 189 4.42 -44.00 -5.74
N LEU A 190 3.99 -42.73 -5.69
CA LEU A 190 4.79 -41.64 -5.14
C LEU A 190 4.94 -41.74 -3.62
N LEU A 191 3.87 -42.13 -2.91
CA LEU A 191 3.89 -42.40 -1.48
C LEU A 191 4.94 -43.47 -1.15
N TYR A 192 4.94 -44.58 -1.91
CA TYR A 192 5.89 -45.67 -1.69
C TYR A 192 7.34 -45.20 -1.80
N ASP A 193 7.69 -44.48 -2.87
CA ASP A 193 9.04 -44.00 -3.12
C ASP A 193 9.51 -43.02 -2.03
N ILE A 194 8.69 -42.00 -1.73
CA ILE A 194 9.03 -40.98 -0.73
C ILE A 194 9.14 -41.61 0.66
N GLU A 195 8.22 -42.50 1.03
CA GLU A 195 8.27 -43.21 2.31
C GLU A 195 9.55 -44.03 2.43
N HIS A 196 9.91 -44.78 1.39
CA HIS A 196 11.13 -45.59 1.39
C HIS A 196 12.38 -44.71 1.57
N SER A 197 12.47 -43.61 0.82
CA SER A 197 13.58 -42.65 0.94
C SER A 197 13.63 -41.99 2.32
N MET A 198 12.49 -41.55 2.86
CA MET A 198 12.44 -40.94 4.20
C MET A 198 12.81 -41.94 5.31
N ILE A 199 12.35 -43.18 5.23
CA ILE A 199 12.72 -44.25 6.19
C ILE A 199 14.23 -44.53 6.11
N ASN A 200 14.80 -44.63 4.91
CA ASN A 200 16.24 -44.85 4.74
C ASN A 200 17.07 -43.70 5.35
N LEU A 201 16.65 -42.45 5.14
CA LEU A 201 17.29 -41.29 5.78
C LEU A 201 17.13 -41.30 7.29
N PHE A 202 15.96 -41.73 7.80
CA PHE A 202 15.66 -41.83 9.22
C PHE A 202 16.47 -42.92 9.94
N LEU A 203 16.75 -44.05 9.27
CA LEU A 203 17.55 -45.14 9.82
C LEU A 203 19.05 -44.86 9.79
N ASN A 204 19.51 -43.90 8.98
CA ASN A 204 20.92 -43.53 8.91
C ASN A 204 21.33 -42.63 10.09
N ASP A 205 22.05 -43.18 11.07
CA ASP A 205 22.49 -42.46 12.27
C ASP A 205 23.40 -41.25 12.01
N LYS A 206 24.03 -41.13 10.82
CA LYS A 206 24.80 -39.93 10.46
C LYS A 206 23.93 -38.67 10.35
N ASN A 207 22.63 -38.84 10.19
CA ASN A 207 21.65 -37.74 10.16
C ASN A 207 21.16 -37.33 11.56
N PHE A 208 21.50 -38.09 12.61
CA PHE A 208 20.97 -37.91 13.97
C PHE A 208 22.10 -37.93 15.01
N THR A 209 22.80 -36.82 15.14
CA THR A 209 23.94 -36.70 16.06
C THR A 209 23.53 -36.10 17.41
N PHE A 210 24.36 -36.29 18.44
CA PHE A 210 24.21 -35.66 19.77
C PHE A 210 25.22 -34.52 19.99
N LYS A 211 25.86 -34.04 18.91
CA LYS A 211 26.91 -33.02 18.97
C LYS A 211 26.31 -31.63 18.97
N LYS A 212 26.36 -30.89 20.09
CA LYS A 212 25.68 -29.60 20.30
C LYS A 212 25.93 -28.57 19.19
N GLU A 213 27.14 -28.51 18.65
CA GLU A 213 27.53 -27.62 17.54
C GLU A 213 26.73 -27.86 16.25
N GLN A 214 26.03 -28.99 16.13
CA GLN A 214 25.18 -29.35 14.99
C GLN A 214 23.71 -29.02 15.19
N LEU A 215 23.36 -28.10 16.10
CA LEU A 215 21.97 -27.67 16.34
C LEU A 215 21.26 -27.31 15.05
N LYS A 216 21.90 -26.49 14.20
CA LYS A 216 21.29 -26.06 12.94
C LYS A 216 20.92 -27.23 12.04
N LYS A 217 21.87 -28.14 11.81
CA LYS A 217 21.68 -29.34 11.00
C LYS A 217 20.58 -30.25 11.56
N ASN A 218 20.56 -30.47 12.87
CA ASN A 218 19.64 -31.42 13.48
C ASN A 218 18.22 -30.83 13.64
N VAL A 219 18.07 -29.53 13.91
CA VAL A 219 16.78 -28.90 14.21
C VAL A 219 16.12 -28.25 12.98
N PHE A 220 16.90 -27.64 12.08
CA PHE A 220 16.36 -26.81 11.00
C PHE A 220 16.57 -27.41 9.61
N ASP A 221 17.74 -27.99 9.35
CA ASP A 221 18.10 -28.35 7.98
C ASP A 221 17.77 -29.82 7.64
N ARG A 222 17.89 -30.75 8.61
CA ARG A 222 17.84 -32.19 8.34
C ARG A 222 17.05 -33.03 9.35
N GLY A 223 17.58 -33.21 10.56
CA GLY A 223 17.13 -34.27 11.49
C GLY A 223 15.64 -34.19 11.83
N LEU A 224 15.19 -33.04 12.31
CA LEU A 224 13.79 -32.80 12.67
C LEU A 224 12.88 -32.72 11.44
N ILE A 225 13.39 -32.26 10.29
CA ILE A 225 12.65 -32.19 9.03
C ILE A 225 12.35 -33.59 8.48
N ILE A 226 13.30 -34.52 8.57
CA ILE A 226 13.07 -35.95 8.25
C ILE A 226 11.93 -36.51 9.11
N ILE A 227 11.95 -36.21 10.42
CA ILE A 227 10.90 -36.67 11.34
C ILE A 227 9.54 -36.04 10.98
N ASP A 228 9.51 -34.76 10.60
CA ASP A 228 8.27 -34.10 10.19
C ASP A 228 7.71 -34.64 8.86
N ASN A 229 8.57 -34.97 7.89
CA ASN A 229 8.16 -35.68 6.67
C ASN A 229 7.48 -37.00 7.00
N LEU A 230 8.11 -37.82 7.86
CA LEU A 230 7.54 -39.09 8.30
C LEU A 230 6.22 -38.91 9.05
N ARG A 231 6.08 -37.85 9.86
CA ARG A 231 4.80 -37.49 10.52
C ARG A 231 3.70 -37.17 9.51
N ILE A 232 4.00 -36.46 8.43
CA ILE A 232 3.01 -36.14 7.39
C ILE A 232 2.61 -37.42 6.63
N LEU A 233 3.59 -38.26 6.29
CA LEU A 233 3.39 -39.52 5.58
C LEU A 233 2.57 -40.55 6.36
N ASP A 234 2.68 -40.58 7.70
CA ASP A 234 1.92 -41.52 8.56
C ASP A 234 0.40 -41.44 8.34
N LYS A 235 -0.13 -40.28 7.92
CA LYS A 235 -1.56 -40.12 7.60
C LYS A 235 -2.02 -40.95 6.39
N TYR A 236 -1.08 -41.27 5.50
CA TYR A 236 -1.33 -41.96 4.23
C TYR A 236 -0.75 -43.38 4.23
N SER A 237 0.20 -43.65 5.12
CA SER A 237 0.86 -44.95 5.21
C SER A 237 -0.01 -46.00 5.89
N ILE A 238 0.17 -47.25 5.48
CA ILE A 238 -0.38 -48.43 6.17
C ILE A 238 0.56 -48.87 7.32
N LYS A 239 1.80 -48.39 7.34
CA LYS A 239 2.77 -48.68 8.40
C LYS A 239 2.56 -47.76 9.59
N ASP A 240 2.82 -48.29 10.79
CA ASP A 240 2.84 -47.51 12.04
C ASP A 240 4.17 -46.72 12.15
N ILE A 241 4.29 -45.64 11.37
CA ILE A 241 5.49 -44.78 11.35
C ILE A 241 5.64 -44.07 12.70
N LYS A 242 4.53 -43.76 13.38
CA LYS A 242 4.54 -43.20 14.74
C LYS A 242 5.41 -44.01 15.70
N LYS A 243 5.27 -45.33 15.72
CA LYS A 243 6.09 -46.22 16.55
C LYS A 243 7.58 -46.16 16.19
N ASP A 244 7.90 -46.02 14.91
CA ASP A 244 9.29 -45.90 14.45
C ASP A 244 9.93 -44.57 14.86
N ILE A 245 9.22 -43.46 14.70
CA ILE A 245 9.67 -42.15 15.20
C ILE A 245 9.91 -42.21 16.72
N TYR A 246 9.04 -42.87 17.47
CA TYR A 246 9.16 -43.00 18.92
C TYR A 246 10.46 -43.70 19.36
N LYS A 247 11.06 -44.56 18.52
CA LYS A 247 12.38 -45.17 18.81
C LYS A 247 13.49 -44.12 18.95
N ARG A 248 13.39 -42.97 18.29
CA ARG A 248 14.33 -41.84 18.42
C ARG A 248 13.97 -40.84 19.53
N LYS A 249 13.05 -41.18 20.45
CA LYS A 249 12.63 -40.29 21.56
C LYS A 249 13.79 -39.64 22.32
N LYS A 250 14.85 -40.40 22.65
CA LYS A 250 16.04 -39.86 23.35
C LYS A 250 16.73 -38.74 22.58
N TRP A 251 16.84 -38.89 21.26
CA TRP A 251 17.44 -37.89 20.38
C TRP A 251 16.56 -36.65 20.27
N ILE A 252 15.24 -36.84 20.15
CA ILE A 252 14.26 -35.73 20.09
C ILE A 252 14.31 -34.92 21.39
N LEU A 253 14.30 -35.59 22.55
CA LEU A 253 14.36 -34.92 23.85
C LEU A 253 15.68 -34.16 24.06
N PHE A 254 16.81 -34.76 23.68
CA PHE A 254 18.12 -34.09 23.73
C PHE A 254 18.12 -32.77 22.94
N TRP A 255 17.68 -32.81 21.68
CA TRP A 255 17.68 -31.60 20.85
C TRP A 255 16.64 -30.57 21.26
N TYR A 256 15.52 -31.02 21.82
CA TYR A 256 14.56 -30.12 22.44
C TYR A 256 15.19 -29.37 23.62
N GLU A 257 15.93 -30.05 24.51
CA GLU A 257 16.61 -29.40 25.63
C GLU A 257 17.69 -28.42 25.16
N GLU A 258 18.52 -28.82 24.21
CA GLU A 258 19.54 -27.93 23.63
C GLU A 258 18.91 -26.73 22.91
N PHE A 259 17.81 -26.94 22.17
CA PHE A 259 17.08 -25.85 21.54
C PHE A 259 16.42 -24.92 22.56
N ASN A 260 15.82 -25.46 23.63
CA ASN A 260 15.20 -24.66 24.69
C ASN A 260 16.25 -23.83 25.46
N ASN A 261 17.49 -24.33 25.59
CA ASN A 261 18.62 -23.56 26.10
C ASN A 261 19.08 -22.49 25.10
N TYR A 262 19.13 -22.84 23.82
CA TYR A 262 19.51 -21.94 22.74
C TYR A 262 18.60 -20.71 22.70
N ILE A 263 17.26 -20.87 22.61
CA ILE A 263 16.28 -19.76 22.49
C ILE A 263 16.30 -18.71 23.62
N ASN A 264 17.02 -18.97 24.73
CA ASN A 264 17.20 -18.01 25.82
C ASN A 264 18.40 -17.08 25.64
N GLN A 265 19.16 -17.21 24.56
CA GLN A 265 20.31 -16.35 24.26
C GLN A 265 19.85 -15.04 23.58
N GLU A 266 20.47 -13.92 23.94
CA GLU A 266 20.06 -12.55 23.53
C GLU A 266 20.05 -12.29 22.00
N ASN A 267 20.66 -13.16 21.19
CA ASN A 267 20.92 -12.91 19.77
C ASN A 267 20.08 -13.75 18.79
N ILE A 268 19.01 -14.40 19.23
CA ILE A 268 18.22 -15.26 18.33
C ILE A 268 17.15 -14.45 17.62
N THR A 269 17.07 -14.63 16.30
CA THR A 269 15.98 -14.03 15.52
C THR A 269 14.65 -14.71 15.86
N ASN A 270 13.61 -13.91 16.03
CA ASN A 270 12.24 -14.39 16.30
C ASN A 270 11.79 -15.46 15.31
N LEU A 271 12.17 -15.32 14.04
CA LEU A 271 11.83 -16.29 12.99
C LEU A 271 12.40 -17.69 13.26
N ILE A 272 13.69 -17.79 13.61
CA ILE A 272 14.37 -19.07 13.86
C ILE A 272 13.81 -19.70 15.15
N GLY A 273 13.62 -18.90 16.20
CA GLY A 273 13.02 -19.36 17.46
C GLY A 273 11.60 -19.89 17.24
N ASN A 274 10.75 -19.16 16.52
CA ASN A 274 9.38 -19.58 16.22
C ASN A 274 9.34 -20.88 15.44
N LEU A 275 10.14 -20.99 14.38
CA LEU A 275 10.16 -22.17 13.52
C LEU A 275 10.55 -23.44 14.30
N GLY A 276 11.58 -23.34 15.16
CA GLY A 276 11.99 -24.46 16.00
C GLY A 276 10.91 -24.87 17.02
N ILE A 277 10.30 -23.90 17.72
CA ILE A 277 9.21 -24.18 18.67
C ILE A 277 8.03 -24.88 17.96
N ILE A 278 7.62 -24.38 16.80
CA ILE A 278 6.52 -24.95 16.01
C ILE A 278 6.84 -26.38 15.56
N ASN A 279 8.07 -26.63 15.09
CA ASN A 279 8.46 -27.97 14.64
C ASN A 279 8.45 -28.98 15.79
N PHE A 280 9.08 -28.64 16.93
CA PHE A 280 9.05 -29.49 18.12
C PHE A 280 7.63 -29.69 18.66
N TYR A 281 6.80 -28.65 18.68
CA TYR A 281 5.38 -28.73 19.07
C TYR A 281 4.64 -29.77 18.22
N ASN A 282 4.78 -29.72 16.89
CA ASN A 282 4.12 -30.65 15.98
C ASN A 282 4.56 -32.10 16.25
N ILE A 283 5.86 -32.33 16.43
CA ILE A 283 6.41 -33.67 16.72
C ILE A 283 5.94 -34.19 18.07
N PHE A 284 6.03 -33.39 19.13
CA PHE A 284 5.62 -33.83 20.45
C PHE A 284 4.13 -34.07 20.57
N SER A 285 3.32 -33.20 19.98
CA SER A 285 1.86 -33.38 19.93
C SER A 285 1.50 -34.69 19.22
N TYR A 286 2.18 -34.98 18.10
CA TYR A 286 1.98 -36.23 17.38
C TYR A 286 2.42 -37.46 18.18
N LEU A 287 3.54 -37.39 18.90
CA LEU A 287 4.06 -38.48 19.74
C LEU A 287 3.39 -38.59 21.12
N ASN A 288 2.47 -37.70 21.47
CA ASN A 288 1.89 -37.57 22.81
C ASN A 288 2.97 -37.45 23.91
N ILE A 289 4.01 -36.64 23.65
CA ILE A 289 5.06 -36.35 24.62
C ILE A 289 4.71 -35.02 25.30
N ASN A 290 4.80 -34.98 26.64
CA ASN A 290 4.66 -33.73 27.38
C ASN A 290 5.94 -32.89 27.25
N TYR A 291 5.80 -31.61 26.96
CA TYR A 291 6.89 -30.64 26.84
C TYR A 291 6.43 -29.28 27.37
N LYS A 292 7.40 -28.41 27.63
CA LYS A 292 7.15 -27.02 28.03
C LYS A 292 8.35 -26.15 27.64
N PHE A 293 8.18 -25.34 26.61
CA PHE A 293 9.19 -24.36 26.21
C PHE A 293 9.32 -23.24 27.25
N ASN A 294 10.46 -22.56 27.26
CA ASN A 294 10.72 -21.46 28.19
C ASN A 294 9.84 -20.23 27.90
N GLU A 295 8.98 -19.86 28.85
CA GLU A 295 8.04 -18.72 28.74
C GLU A 295 8.74 -17.36 28.59
N ASN A 296 10.04 -17.22 28.87
CA ASN A 296 10.74 -15.96 28.64
C ASN A 296 10.77 -15.57 27.15
N PHE A 297 10.76 -16.54 26.23
CA PHE A 297 10.79 -16.27 24.79
C PHE A 297 9.52 -15.57 24.29
N ILE A 298 8.35 -15.81 24.91
CA ILE A 298 7.09 -15.19 24.47
C ILE A 298 6.90 -13.76 24.99
N LYS A 299 7.59 -13.36 26.06
CA LYS A 299 7.49 -12.00 26.64
C LYS A 299 7.83 -10.90 25.64
N GLN A 300 8.72 -11.17 24.69
CA GLN A 300 9.06 -10.20 23.64
C GLN A 300 7.89 -9.88 22.70
N TYR A 301 6.85 -10.72 22.65
CA TYR A 301 5.63 -10.48 21.85
C TYR A 301 4.57 -9.67 22.61
N GLU A 302 4.87 -9.21 23.82
CA GLU A 302 4.09 -8.17 24.50
C GLU A 302 4.33 -6.79 23.86
N ASP A 303 5.41 -6.62 23.08
CA ASP A 303 5.65 -5.42 22.27
C ASP A 303 4.76 -5.42 21.01
N ILE A 304 3.75 -4.57 21.04
CA ILE A 304 2.74 -4.44 19.98
C ILE A 304 3.32 -3.76 18.74
N ASP A 305 4.31 -2.88 18.89
CA ASP A 305 4.99 -2.27 17.75
C ASP A 305 5.82 -3.29 16.97
N LEU A 306 6.39 -4.29 17.67
CA LEU A 306 7.07 -5.41 17.01
C LEU A 306 6.10 -6.23 16.14
N ILE A 307 4.92 -6.57 16.65
CA ILE A 307 3.90 -7.32 15.91
C ILE A 307 3.42 -6.53 14.69
N ARG A 308 3.12 -5.24 14.87
CA ARG A 308 2.71 -4.34 13.79
C ARG A 308 3.77 -4.27 12.69
N LYS A 309 5.04 -4.06 13.07
CA LYS A 309 6.17 -4.02 12.12
C LYS A 309 6.33 -5.35 11.40
N SER A 310 6.21 -6.46 12.12
CA SER A 310 6.25 -7.81 11.55
C SER A 310 5.12 -8.02 10.55
N PHE A 311 3.90 -7.58 10.85
CA PHE A 311 2.74 -7.80 9.98
C PHE A 311 2.85 -7.05 8.66
N LEU A 312 3.20 -5.76 8.72
CA LEU A 312 3.35 -4.92 7.53
C LEU A 312 4.51 -5.34 6.61
N SER A 313 5.55 -5.98 7.17
CA SER A 313 6.71 -6.42 6.39
C SER A 313 6.66 -7.89 5.97
N ASN A 314 6.12 -8.78 6.82
CA ASN A 314 6.05 -10.20 6.58
C ASN A 314 4.90 -10.86 7.39
N PRO A 315 3.72 -11.05 6.77
CA PRO A 315 2.60 -11.74 7.41
C PRO A 315 2.91 -13.16 7.92
N GLN A 316 3.84 -13.91 7.30
CA GLN A 316 4.25 -15.23 7.79
C GLN A 316 4.89 -15.14 9.18
N ALA A 317 5.75 -14.14 9.39
CA ALA A 317 6.43 -13.96 10.67
C ALA A 317 5.42 -13.67 11.78
N THR A 318 4.41 -12.84 11.49
CA THR A 318 3.31 -12.58 12.43
C THR A 318 2.48 -13.84 12.70
N TYR A 319 2.12 -14.61 11.66
CA TYR A 319 1.39 -15.87 11.84
C TYR A 319 2.15 -16.84 12.76
N GLN A 320 3.47 -16.94 12.59
CA GLN A 320 4.30 -17.77 13.45
C GLN A 320 4.31 -17.27 14.90
N MET A 321 4.41 -15.95 15.14
CA MET A 321 4.29 -15.36 16.49
C MET A 321 2.94 -15.70 17.13
N LEU A 322 1.84 -15.55 16.39
CA LEU A 322 0.49 -15.87 16.85
C LEU A 322 0.33 -17.36 17.16
N LYS A 323 0.94 -18.22 16.35
CA LYS A 323 0.96 -19.67 16.61
C LYS A 323 1.70 -19.99 17.91
N ILE A 324 2.76 -19.25 18.24
CA ILE A 324 3.44 -19.39 19.54
C ILE A 324 2.48 -19.08 20.71
N PHE A 325 1.65 -18.05 20.64
CA PHE A 325 0.64 -17.79 21.69
C PHE A 325 -0.25 -19.01 21.93
N LYS A 326 -0.74 -19.66 20.87
CA LYS A 326 -1.52 -20.88 20.96
C LYS A 326 -0.75 -22.05 21.57
N ILE A 327 0.52 -22.23 21.21
CA ILE A 327 1.40 -23.28 21.75
C ILE A 327 1.62 -23.14 23.26
N TYR A 328 1.66 -21.90 23.77
CA TYR A 328 1.81 -21.60 25.18
C TYR A 328 0.49 -21.41 25.94
N ASP A 329 -0.66 -21.73 25.31
CA ASP A 329 -2.00 -21.48 25.85
C ASP A 329 -2.22 -20.04 26.34
N LYS A 330 -1.60 -19.07 25.65
CA LYS A 330 -1.76 -17.64 25.94
C LYS A 330 -2.87 -17.05 25.05
N LYS A 331 -3.70 -16.21 25.66
CA LYS A 331 -4.73 -15.47 24.93
C LYS A 331 -4.08 -14.39 24.08
N ILE A 332 -4.50 -14.29 22.81
CA ILE A 332 -4.15 -13.19 21.92
C ILE A 332 -4.98 -11.97 22.34
N SER A 333 -4.32 -10.83 22.53
CA SER A 333 -5.01 -9.60 22.93
C SER A 333 -5.84 -9.04 21.77
N ASN A 334 -6.95 -8.37 22.09
CA ASN A 334 -7.76 -7.70 21.06
C ASN A 334 -6.96 -6.62 20.32
N GLU A 335 -5.95 -6.03 20.95
CA GLU A 335 -5.10 -5.04 20.30
C GLU A 335 -4.28 -5.63 19.14
N ILE A 336 -3.81 -6.87 19.28
CA ILE A 336 -3.14 -7.61 18.19
C ILE A 336 -4.14 -7.92 17.08
N VAL A 337 -5.36 -8.35 17.44
CA VAL A 337 -6.44 -8.63 16.47
C VAL A 337 -6.77 -7.39 15.65
N ASN A 338 -7.01 -6.25 16.32
CA ASN A 338 -7.30 -4.98 15.67
C ASN A 338 -6.17 -4.53 14.74
N ILE A 339 -4.89 -4.73 15.12
CA ILE A 339 -3.77 -4.41 14.22
C ILE A 339 -3.82 -5.20 12.93
N ILE A 340 -4.14 -6.49 13.01
CA ILE A 340 -4.24 -7.33 11.83
C ILE A 340 -5.41 -6.84 10.96
N GLU A 341 -6.60 -6.67 11.55
CA GLU A 341 -7.81 -6.19 10.86
C GLU A 341 -7.61 -4.82 10.19
N ASP A 342 -7.12 -3.84 10.94
CA ASP A 342 -6.92 -2.46 10.46
C ASP A 342 -5.83 -2.37 9.38
N ASN A 343 -4.97 -3.39 9.21
CA ASN A 343 -3.86 -3.35 8.26
C ASN A 343 -3.96 -4.37 7.11
N MET A 344 -4.99 -5.23 7.05
CA MET A 344 -5.06 -6.30 6.03
C MET A 344 -5.00 -5.77 4.60
N GLU A 345 -5.69 -4.66 4.32
CA GLU A 345 -5.79 -4.08 2.98
C GLU A 345 -4.43 -3.61 2.43
N TYR A 346 -3.46 -3.30 3.31
CA TYR A 346 -2.11 -2.85 2.92
C TYR A 346 -1.25 -3.94 2.30
N VAL A 347 -1.50 -5.21 2.65
CA VAL A 347 -0.65 -6.33 2.26
C VAL A 347 -1.35 -7.29 1.30
N PHE A 348 -2.62 -7.03 0.98
CA PHE A 348 -3.46 -7.92 0.18
C PHE A 348 -3.10 -7.93 -1.31
N TYR A 349 -2.91 -6.76 -1.92
CA TYR A 349 -2.61 -6.59 -3.35
C TYR A 349 -1.11 -6.73 -3.65
N GLU A 350 -0.76 -6.98 -4.92
CA GLU A 350 0.64 -7.14 -5.36
C GLU A 350 1.49 -5.89 -5.10
N ASN A 351 0.97 -4.72 -5.48
CA ASN A 351 1.56 -3.45 -5.11
C ASN A 351 1.03 -3.02 -3.75
N GLN A 352 1.92 -2.49 -2.91
CA GLN A 352 1.55 -1.89 -1.64
C GLN A 352 1.31 -0.38 -1.82
N PRO A 353 0.36 0.23 -1.09
CA PRO A 353 0.17 1.67 -1.10
C PRO A 353 1.47 2.40 -0.70
N SER A 354 2.05 3.19 -1.62
CA SER A 354 3.24 3.98 -1.32
C SER A 354 2.89 5.34 -0.72
N THR A 355 3.78 5.83 0.14
CA THR A 355 3.63 7.10 0.84
C THR A 355 4.16 8.24 -0.03
N ASN A 356 3.30 9.18 -0.43
CA ASN A 356 3.69 10.36 -1.20
C ASN A 356 2.85 11.60 -0.80
N ILE A 357 3.52 12.72 -0.49
CA ILE A 357 2.86 13.98 -0.09
C ILE A 357 2.07 14.62 -1.23
N LEU A 358 2.55 14.52 -2.47
CA LEU A 358 1.85 15.03 -3.65
C LEU A 358 0.51 14.31 -3.85
N ASN A 359 0.52 12.98 -3.71
CA ASN A 359 -0.68 12.16 -3.73
C ASN A 359 -1.65 12.55 -2.62
N MET A 360 -1.12 12.78 -1.41
CA MET A 360 -1.91 13.25 -0.28
C MET A 360 -2.61 14.58 -0.56
N TYR A 361 -1.87 15.57 -1.09
CA TYR A 361 -2.43 16.88 -1.42
C TYR A 361 -3.56 16.79 -2.44
N TYR A 362 -3.33 16.10 -3.57
CA TYR A 362 -4.35 15.98 -4.59
C TYR A 362 -5.53 15.10 -4.16
N GLY A 363 -5.29 14.06 -3.35
CA GLY A 363 -6.33 13.22 -2.76
C GLY A 363 -7.26 14.02 -1.84
N ILE A 364 -6.72 14.93 -1.02
CA ILE A 364 -7.50 15.85 -0.19
C ILE A 364 -8.30 16.84 -1.05
N LYS A 365 -7.68 17.42 -2.08
CA LYS A 365 -8.39 18.32 -3.01
C LYS A 365 -9.56 17.61 -3.69
N LEU A 366 -9.34 16.38 -4.18
CA LEU A 366 -10.39 15.55 -4.76
C LEU A 366 -11.47 15.20 -3.73
N SER A 367 -11.09 14.89 -2.50
CA SER A 367 -12.02 14.61 -1.41
C SER A 367 -12.94 15.79 -1.13
N ASN A 368 -12.39 17.01 -1.13
CA ASN A 368 -13.18 18.23 -0.98
C ASN A 368 -14.14 18.45 -2.16
N ILE A 369 -13.70 18.19 -3.40
CA ILE A 369 -14.54 18.34 -4.61
C ILE A 369 -15.66 17.28 -4.66
N LEU A 370 -15.32 16.02 -4.37
CA LEU A 370 -16.20 14.86 -4.46
C LEU A 370 -16.99 14.59 -3.17
N LYS A 371 -16.71 15.33 -2.09
CA LYS A 371 -17.27 15.17 -0.76
C LYS A 371 -17.02 13.77 -0.17
N PHE A 372 -15.80 13.27 -0.34
CA PHE A 372 -15.33 12.04 0.30
C PHE A 372 -14.82 12.36 1.71
N GLU A 373 -15.35 11.66 2.71
CA GLU A 373 -14.94 11.83 4.10
C GLU A 373 -13.77 10.89 4.42
N TYR A 374 -12.77 11.41 5.13
CA TYR A 374 -11.58 10.66 5.56
C TYR A 374 -11.14 11.14 6.95
N ASN A 375 -10.34 10.32 7.65
CA ASN A 375 -9.87 10.66 8.99
C ASN A 375 -8.74 11.72 8.95
N LYS A 376 -9.09 12.98 9.26
CA LYS A 376 -8.15 14.10 9.28
C LYS A 376 -7.03 13.95 10.33
N GLU A 377 -7.31 13.35 11.49
CA GLU A 377 -6.31 13.18 12.55
C GLU A 377 -5.23 12.18 12.12
N LYS A 378 -5.64 11.05 11.54
CA LYS A 378 -4.71 10.05 10.98
C LYS A 378 -3.94 10.58 9.76
N ALA A 379 -4.56 11.44 8.95
CA ALA A 379 -3.88 12.16 7.87
C ALA A 379 -2.77 13.10 8.39
N LEU A 380 -3.03 13.83 9.48
CA LEU A 380 -2.01 14.66 10.13
C LEU A 380 -0.91 13.82 10.77
N ALA A 381 -1.27 12.68 11.39
CA ALA A 381 -0.31 11.72 11.93
C ALA A 381 0.62 11.17 10.84
N TYR A 382 0.08 10.88 9.65
CA TYR A 382 0.85 10.48 8.48
C TYR A 382 1.85 11.55 8.06
N ILE A 383 1.43 12.81 7.92
CA ILE A 383 2.32 13.92 7.53
C ILE A 383 3.44 14.12 8.56
N LYS A 384 3.11 14.05 9.85
CA LYS A 384 4.08 14.15 10.94
C LYS A 384 5.12 13.03 10.89
N ASN A 385 4.70 11.81 10.57
CA ASN A 385 5.62 10.70 10.41
C ASN A 385 6.49 10.85 9.15
N TYR A 386 5.91 11.27 8.02
CA TYR A 386 6.65 11.52 6.78
C TYR A 386 7.81 12.51 6.98
N LEU A 387 7.54 13.64 7.65
CA LEU A 387 8.55 14.66 7.96
C LEU A 387 9.68 14.12 8.85
N LYS A 388 9.37 13.28 9.83
CA LYS A 388 10.37 12.68 10.73
C LYS A 388 11.31 11.72 10.00
N VAL A 389 10.83 10.99 8.99
CA VAL A 389 11.59 9.93 8.32
C VAL A 389 12.39 10.46 7.14
N ASN A 390 11.78 11.30 6.29
CA ASN A 390 12.37 11.65 4.99
C ASN A 390 13.12 12.99 4.99
N GLY A 391 12.82 13.89 5.94
CA GLY A 391 13.18 15.30 5.79
C GLY A 391 12.38 15.96 4.65
N GLY A 392 11.91 17.19 4.84
CA GLY A 392 11.07 17.85 3.84
C GLY A 392 11.90 18.52 2.75
N SER A 393 11.75 18.09 1.48
CA SER A 393 12.17 18.93 0.34
C SER A 393 11.31 20.20 0.27
N MET A 394 11.76 21.26 -0.43
CA MET A 394 10.96 22.48 -0.59
C MET A 394 9.59 22.20 -1.25
N ILE A 395 9.56 21.24 -2.19
CA ILE A 395 8.34 20.75 -2.83
C ILE A 395 7.40 20.12 -1.78
N ASP A 396 7.92 19.21 -0.96
CA ASP A 396 7.11 18.52 0.06
C ASP A 396 6.58 19.51 1.09
N ILE A 397 7.42 20.44 1.54
CA ILE A 397 7.04 21.48 2.51
C ILE A 397 5.94 22.38 1.92
N TYR A 398 6.04 22.76 0.65
CA TYR A 398 5.00 23.49 -0.06
C TYR A 398 3.66 22.75 -0.03
N TYR A 399 3.64 21.47 -0.41
CA TYR A 399 2.40 20.70 -0.42
C TYR A 399 1.87 20.38 0.98
N ILE A 400 2.74 20.12 1.96
CA ILE A 400 2.35 19.95 3.37
C ILE A 400 1.68 21.22 3.90
N TYR A 401 2.23 22.40 3.60
CA TYR A 401 1.61 23.66 3.98
C TYR A 401 0.22 23.83 3.34
N LEU A 402 0.07 23.52 2.04
CA LEU A 402 -1.23 23.56 1.37
C LEU A 402 -2.24 22.60 1.99
N ILE A 403 -1.80 21.39 2.37
CA ILE A 403 -2.65 20.41 3.06
C ILE A 403 -3.15 20.96 4.41
N TYR A 404 -2.26 21.54 5.22
CA TYR A 404 -2.64 22.12 6.51
C TYR A 404 -3.69 23.22 6.37
N ASN A 405 -3.53 24.07 5.36
CA ASN A 405 -4.51 25.11 5.04
C ASN A 405 -5.86 24.53 4.61
N ASP A 406 -5.87 23.51 3.74
CA ASP A 406 -7.09 22.83 3.30
C ASP A 406 -7.81 22.09 4.44
N MET A 407 -7.06 21.64 5.45
CA MET A 407 -7.62 21.01 6.66
C MET A 407 -8.06 22.02 7.73
N GLU A 408 -7.88 23.33 7.50
CA GLU A 408 -8.16 24.41 8.45
C GLU A 408 -7.43 24.25 9.79
N CYS A 409 -6.20 23.73 9.74
CA CYS A 409 -5.36 23.58 10.92
C CYS A 409 -4.89 24.96 11.40
N LYS A 410 -5.25 25.34 12.64
CA LYS A 410 -5.02 26.70 13.15
C LYS A 410 -3.55 27.11 13.25
N ASN A 411 -2.63 26.17 13.44
CA ASN A 411 -1.20 26.43 13.58
C ASN A 411 -0.40 25.45 12.73
N PHE A 412 0.41 25.96 11.81
CA PHE A 412 1.39 25.16 11.08
C PHE A 412 2.61 24.92 11.99
N GLU A 413 2.69 23.75 12.63
CA GLU A 413 3.73 23.44 13.64
C GLU A 413 5.16 23.29 13.09
N TYR A 414 5.35 23.46 11.77
CA TYR A 414 6.62 23.26 11.07
C TYR A 414 7.21 24.54 10.47
N GLU A 415 6.87 25.71 11.02
CA GLU A 415 7.37 27.00 10.55
C GLU A 415 8.91 27.06 10.46
N ASN A 416 9.63 26.50 11.43
CA ASN A 416 11.09 26.44 11.40
C ASN A 416 11.63 25.59 10.23
N LEU A 417 10.97 24.47 9.91
CA LEU A 417 11.36 23.65 8.76
C LEU A 417 11.16 24.41 7.44
N VAL A 418 10.10 25.23 7.34
CA VAL A 418 9.89 26.11 6.17
C VAL A 418 11.03 27.10 6.05
N LYS A 419 11.40 27.75 7.17
CA LYS A 419 12.48 28.74 7.18
C LYS A 419 13.82 28.13 6.75
N ASP A 420 14.14 26.94 7.25
CA ASP A 420 15.39 26.24 6.94
C ASP A 420 15.43 25.81 5.47
N ALA A 421 14.35 25.19 4.97
CA ALA A 421 14.25 24.78 3.58
C ALA A 421 14.31 25.97 2.62
N LEU A 422 13.59 27.05 2.93
CA LEU A 422 13.60 28.26 2.13
C LEU A 422 14.98 28.90 2.07
N SER A 423 15.67 28.97 3.21
CA SER A 423 17.03 29.52 3.31
C SER A 423 18.00 28.68 2.48
N ASN A 424 17.94 27.36 2.60
CA ASN A 424 18.76 26.43 1.81
C ASN A 424 18.50 26.59 0.31
N THR A 425 17.23 26.54 -0.12
CA THR A 425 16.84 26.69 -1.53
C THR A 425 17.33 28.02 -2.10
N LEU A 426 17.14 29.12 -1.36
CA LEU A 426 17.60 30.44 -1.76
C LEU A 426 19.13 30.48 -1.93
N GLU A 427 19.88 29.99 -0.95
CA GLU A 427 21.35 29.98 -0.99
C GLU A 427 21.92 29.10 -2.11
N THR A 428 21.24 28.02 -2.50
CA THR A 428 21.67 27.16 -3.61
C THR A 428 21.24 27.64 -4.99
N MET A 429 20.26 28.56 -5.10
CA MET A 429 19.70 29.00 -6.38
C MET A 429 20.71 29.80 -7.23
N ASP A 430 20.87 29.44 -8.51
CA ASP A 430 21.57 30.29 -9.47
C ASP A 430 20.62 31.37 -10.01
N LEU A 431 20.96 32.65 -9.81
CA LEU A 431 20.15 33.78 -10.27
C LEU A 431 20.25 34.01 -11.79
N ASN A 432 21.20 33.35 -12.46
CA ASN A 432 21.29 33.36 -13.92
C ASN A 432 20.38 32.29 -14.56
N ASP A 433 20.19 31.16 -13.88
CA ASP A 433 19.35 30.05 -14.31
C ASP A 433 18.32 29.67 -13.24
N ILE A 434 17.29 30.52 -13.11
CA ILE A 434 16.29 30.43 -12.06
C ILE A 434 15.32 29.27 -12.34
N ASN A 435 15.25 28.31 -11.42
CA ASN A 435 14.11 27.39 -11.36
C ASN A 435 12.87 28.14 -10.87
N PHE A 436 11.88 28.31 -11.75
CA PHE A 436 10.71 29.15 -11.47
C PHE A 436 9.78 28.55 -10.39
N PHE A 437 9.76 27.23 -10.23
CA PHE A 437 8.99 26.62 -9.15
C PHE A 437 9.61 26.94 -7.79
N ASP A 438 10.93 26.82 -7.67
CA ASP A 438 11.63 27.11 -6.42
C ASP A 438 11.53 28.60 -6.07
N ALA A 439 11.71 29.49 -7.05
CA ALA A 439 11.51 30.92 -6.86
C ALA A 439 10.07 31.25 -6.44
N TYR A 440 9.08 30.60 -7.04
CA TYR A 440 7.68 30.73 -6.64
C TYR A 440 7.49 30.32 -5.17
N CYS A 441 8.03 29.19 -4.75
CA CYS A 441 7.88 28.71 -3.37
C CYS A 441 8.59 29.64 -2.36
N VAL A 442 9.79 30.12 -2.67
CA VAL A 442 10.53 31.08 -1.84
C VAL A 442 9.73 32.36 -1.64
N ILE A 443 9.22 32.96 -2.72
CA ILE A 443 8.46 34.22 -2.64
C ILE A 443 7.10 34.00 -1.96
N TYR A 444 6.43 32.89 -2.25
CA TYR A 444 5.15 32.52 -1.64
C TYR A 444 5.25 32.44 -0.11
N PHE A 445 6.20 31.65 0.39
CA PHE A 445 6.38 31.50 1.83
C PHE A 445 6.88 32.77 2.51
N ASN A 446 7.77 33.54 1.85
CA ASN A 446 8.21 34.80 2.42
C ASN A 446 7.06 35.81 2.53
N LYS A 447 6.09 35.80 1.62
CA LYS A 447 4.87 36.62 1.76
C LYS A 447 3.97 36.21 2.92
N ILE A 448 3.93 34.93 3.26
CA ILE A 448 3.09 34.41 4.34
C ILE A 448 3.73 34.70 5.70
N TYR A 449 5.00 34.34 5.87
CA TYR A 449 5.67 34.37 7.16
C TYR A 449 6.53 35.62 7.38
N ASN A 450 6.88 36.35 6.32
CA ASN A 450 7.74 37.53 6.37
C ASN A 450 9.07 37.26 7.09
N PHE A 451 9.74 36.17 6.69
CA PHE A 451 11.02 35.80 7.29
C PHE A 451 12.12 36.81 6.95
N GLN A 452 13.06 36.99 7.87
CA GLN A 452 14.30 37.71 7.58
C GLN A 452 15.24 36.77 6.82
N LEU A 453 15.47 37.06 5.54
CA LEU A 453 16.28 36.26 4.62
C LEU A 453 17.55 37.02 4.24
N SER A 454 18.50 36.31 3.61
CA SER A 454 19.73 36.93 3.13
C SER A 454 19.46 37.92 2.00
N ASN A 455 20.43 38.81 1.72
CA ASN A 455 20.40 39.75 0.60
C ASN A 455 20.24 39.06 -0.78
N LYS A 456 20.37 37.73 -0.85
CA LYS A 456 20.09 36.96 -2.06
C LYS A 456 18.60 36.99 -2.42
N TYR A 457 17.70 37.12 -1.44
CA TYR A 457 16.28 37.28 -1.67
C TYR A 457 15.99 38.58 -2.41
N ASP A 458 16.53 39.71 -1.95
CA ASP A 458 16.33 41.00 -2.62
C ASP A 458 16.87 40.98 -4.06
N ARG A 459 18.05 40.37 -4.27
CA ARG A 459 18.62 40.17 -5.61
C ARG A 459 17.74 39.29 -6.51
N LEU A 460 17.07 38.26 -5.96
CA LEU A 460 16.10 37.46 -6.69
C LEU A 460 14.91 38.31 -7.14
N ILE A 461 14.36 39.15 -6.25
CA ILE A 461 13.24 40.05 -6.56
C ILE A 461 13.65 41.08 -7.63
N GLU A 462 14.82 41.71 -7.50
CA GLU A 462 15.36 42.66 -8.48
C GLU A 462 15.58 42.00 -9.85
N ARG A 463 16.04 40.74 -9.85
CA ARG A 463 16.24 39.96 -11.08
C ARG A 463 14.91 39.65 -11.77
N LEU A 464 13.86 39.32 -11.00
CA LEU A 464 12.51 39.04 -11.49
C LEU A 464 11.71 40.31 -11.81
N ASN A 465 12.34 41.29 -12.48
CA ASN A 465 11.67 42.52 -12.91
C ASN A 465 10.87 42.34 -14.21
N TYR A 466 10.12 43.39 -14.60
CA TYR A 466 9.28 43.40 -15.81
C TYR A 466 10.03 42.97 -17.07
N GLY A 467 11.25 43.47 -17.29
CA GLY A 467 12.06 43.17 -18.47
C GLY A 467 12.46 41.70 -18.55
N TYR A 468 12.92 41.12 -17.43
CA TYR A 468 13.27 39.71 -17.36
C TYR A 468 12.05 38.80 -17.54
N ILE A 469 10.95 39.06 -16.81
CA ILE A 469 9.71 38.28 -16.89
C ILE A 469 9.15 38.29 -18.32
N THR A 470 9.06 39.47 -18.94
CA THR A 470 8.55 39.63 -20.30
C THR A 470 9.40 38.88 -21.32
N THR A 471 10.72 38.91 -21.15
CA THR A 471 11.65 38.18 -22.01
C THR A 471 11.46 36.67 -21.86
N LYS A 472 11.38 36.17 -20.63
CA LYS A 472 11.19 34.74 -20.34
C LYS A 472 9.84 34.22 -20.82
N ILE A 473 8.75 34.96 -20.63
CA ILE A 473 7.42 34.62 -21.15
C ILE A 473 7.44 34.36 -22.67
N LYS A 474 8.22 35.13 -23.43
CA LYS A 474 8.38 34.95 -24.88
C LYS A 474 9.22 33.72 -25.23
N SER A 475 10.29 33.47 -24.48
CA SER A 475 11.30 32.48 -24.84
C SER A 475 11.12 31.10 -24.20
N ILE A 476 10.33 30.97 -23.12
CA ILE A 476 10.16 29.68 -22.43
C ILE A 476 9.53 28.66 -23.37
N ASN A 477 10.16 27.49 -23.44
CA ASN A 477 9.71 26.37 -24.26
C ASN A 477 8.82 25.39 -23.48
N ASN A 478 9.02 25.24 -22.17
CA ASN A 478 8.27 24.29 -21.33
C ASN A 478 7.08 24.98 -20.63
N GLU A 479 5.91 24.34 -20.67
CA GLU A 479 4.69 24.95 -20.13
C GLU A 479 4.70 25.12 -18.60
N LYS A 480 5.39 24.24 -17.85
CA LYS A 480 5.44 24.30 -16.39
C LYS A 480 6.19 25.54 -15.92
N ASP A 481 7.32 25.83 -16.57
CA ASP A 481 8.09 27.04 -16.31
C ASP A 481 7.30 28.28 -16.71
N PHE A 482 6.57 28.22 -17.83
CA PHE A 482 5.68 29.28 -18.26
C PHE A 482 4.58 29.55 -17.23
N TYR A 483 3.97 28.50 -16.68
CA TYR A 483 2.97 28.60 -15.63
C TYR A 483 3.52 29.31 -14.38
N TYR A 484 4.68 28.89 -13.88
CA TYR A 484 5.25 29.48 -12.66
C TYR A 484 5.80 30.89 -12.87
N ILE A 485 6.37 31.24 -14.03
CA ILE A 485 6.80 32.62 -14.27
C ILE A 485 5.61 33.60 -14.35
N VAL A 486 4.47 33.17 -14.88
CA VAL A 486 3.25 33.98 -14.90
C VAL A 486 2.67 34.13 -13.50
N LEU A 487 2.65 33.07 -12.69
CA LEU A 487 2.25 33.16 -11.28
C LEU A 487 3.18 34.04 -10.45
N LEU A 488 4.49 34.00 -10.72
CA LEU A 488 5.48 34.88 -10.10
C LEU A 488 5.20 36.34 -10.45
N ALA A 489 4.92 36.65 -11.72
CA ALA A 489 4.59 38.00 -12.15
C ALA A 489 3.36 38.54 -11.43
N ASP A 490 2.28 37.75 -11.36
CA ASP A 490 1.06 38.09 -10.61
C ASP A 490 1.36 38.32 -9.13
N MET A 491 2.13 37.41 -8.51
CA MET A 491 2.51 37.53 -7.11
C MET A 491 3.35 38.79 -6.86
N LEU A 492 4.24 39.18 -7.76
CA LEU A 492 5.05 40.39 -7.65
C LEU A 492 4.33 41.66 -8.15
N ASN A 493 3.05 41.57 -8.52
CA ASN A 493 2.27 42.66 -9.13
C ASN A 493 2.91 43.24 -10.40
N ILE A 494 3.61 42.42 -11.16
CA ILE A 494 4.23 42.79 -12.43
C ILE A 494 3.19 42.62 -13.53
N LYS A 495 2.72 43.75 -14.07
CA LYS A 495 1.65 43.79 -15.07
C LYS A 495 2.15 43.30 -16.43
N ILE A 496 1.78 42.08 -16.82
CA ILE A 496 2.03 41.53 -18.16
C ILE A 496 0.96 42.07 -19.13
N GLU A 497 1.38 42.47 -20.34
CA GLU A 497 0.45 42.85 -21.41
C GLU A 497 -0.49 41.69 -21.77
N SER A 498 -1.80 41.95 -21.77
CA SER A 498 -2.81 40.92 -22.01
C SER A 498 -2.66 40.24 -23.38
N GLU A 499 -2.25 40.99 -24.41
CA GLU A 499 -2.02 40.45 -25.76
C GLU A 499 -0.83 39.49 -25.78
N LEU A 500 0.27 39.86 -25.12
CA LEU A 500 1.44 39.01 -24.98
C LEU A 500 1.09 37.71 -24.25
N LEU A 501 0.44 37.81 -23.08
CA LEU A 501 0.07 36.64 -22.30
C LEU A 501 -0.87 35.71 -23.09
N THR A 502 -1.87 36.29 -23.76
CA THR A 502 -2.80 35.53 -24.60
C THR A 502 -2.06 34.79 -25.71
N LYS A 503 -1.18 35.49 -26.44
CA LYS A 503 -0.37 34.89 -27.51
C LYS A 503 0.49 33.75 -26.97
N SER A 504 1.21 33.96 -25.87
CA SER A 504 2.11 32.96 -25.29
C SER A 504 1.38 31.73 -24.75
N ILE A 505 0.18 31.87 -24.16
CA ILE A 505 -0.65 30.72 -23.78
C ILE A 505 -1.02 29.89 -25.02
N PHE A 506 -1.48 30.54 -26.09
CA PHE A 506 -1.92 29.84 -27.30
C PHE A 506 -0.78 29.25 -28.14
N GLU A 507 0.48 29.65 -27.92
CA GLU A 507 1.63 28.94 -28.51
C GLU A 507 1.75 27.49 -28.01
N PHE A 508 1.19 27.16 -26.84
CA PHE A 508 1.09 25.80 -26.31
C PHE A 508 -0.18 25.06 -26.74
N TYR A 509 -1.13 25.73 -27.42
CA TYR A 509 -2.37 25.10 -27.85
C TYR A 509 -2.14 24.24 -29.10
N ASP A 510 -2.75 23.05 -29.14
CA ASP A 510 -2.72 22.14 -30.29
C ASP A 510 -4.07 22.11 -31.00
N ILE A 511 -4.07 21.74 -32.29
CA ILE A 511 -5.29 21.61 -33.09
C ILE A 511 -6.22 20.52 -32.54
N GLU A 512 -5.67 19.54 -31.84
CA GLU A 512 -6.44 18.47 -31.18
C GLU A 512 -7.21 18.90 -29.92
N GLY A 513 -7.18 20.19 -29.57
CA GLY A 513 -7.91 20.73 -28.42
C GLY A 513 -7.20 20.52 -27.08
N CYS A 514 -5.89 20.36 -27.08
CA CYS A 514 -5.10 20.19 -25.87
C CYS A 514 -4.02 21.26 -25.76
N PHE A 515 -3.38 21.33 -24.58
CA PHE A 515 -2.12 22.06 -24.44
C PHE A 515 -0.96 21.08 -24.28
N VAL A 516 0.19 21.43 -24.84
CA VAL A 516 1.35 20.54 -24.98
C VAL A 516 2.44 20.79 -23.93
N ILE A 517 3.31 19.80 -23.70
CA ILE A 517 4.44 19.91 -22.73
C ILE A 517 5.41 21.02 -23.12
N SER A 518 5.80 21.07 -24.39
CA SER A 518 6.68 22.11 -24.91
C SER A 518 6.33 22.51 -26.34
N LYS A 519 6.80 23.68 -26.77
CA LYS A 519 6.53 24.19 -28.13
C LYS A 519 7.16 23.30 -29.20
N ASP A 520 8.31 22.70 -28.88
CA ASP A 520 9.03 21.78 -29.76
C ASP A 520 8.51 20.33 -29.69
N ASN A 521 8.10 19.88 -28.50
CA ASN A 521 7.55 18.54 -28.29
C ASN A 521 6.05 18.63 -28.01
N ARG A 522 5.27 18.62 -29.09
CA ARG A 522 3.83 18.92 -29.10
C ARG A 522 2.96 17.76 -28.60
N VAL A 523 3.35 17.09 -27.52
CA VAL A 523 2.55 16.03 -26.91
C VAL A 523 1.54 16.65 -25.93
N GLY A 524 0.26 16.51 -26.23
CA GLY A 524 -0.85 16.95 -25.39
C GLY A 524 -0.98 16.15 -24.11
N ASN A 525 -1.12 16.82 -22.97
CA ASN A 525 -1.38 16.16 -21.69
C ASN A 525 -2.30 17.00 -20.77
N ILE A 526 -2.83 16.33 -19.75
CA ILE A 526 -3.77 16.92 -18.80
C ILE A 526 -3.14 17.96 -17.88
N TYR A 527 -1.85 17.85 -17.55
CA TYR A 527 -1.18 18.80 -16.66
C TYR A 527 -0.99 20.16 -17.34
N SER A 528 -0.52 20.15 -18.59
CA SER A 528 -0.40 21.33 -19.44
C SER A 528 -1.76 21.99 -19.66
N THR A 529 -2.77 21.16 -19.98
CA THR A 529 -4.14 21.64 -20.20
C THR A 529 -4.71 22.30 -18.94
N TYR A 530 -4.54 21.68 -17.77
CA TYR A 530 -4.92 22.26 -16.48
C TYR A 530 -4.23 23.60 -16.22
N ARG A 531 -2.90 23.69 -16.41
CA ARG A 531 -2.13 24.91 -16.15
C ARG A 531 -2.57 26.06 -17.05
N MET A 532 -2.74 25.80 -18.34
CA MET A 532 -3.18 26.84 -19.29
C MET A 532 -4.63 27.28 -19.03
N LEU A 533 -5.54 26.35 -18.77
CA LEU A 533 -6.93 26.69 -18.39
C LEU A 533 -6.99 27.49 -17.08
N ASN A 534 -6.14 27.16 -16.10
CA ASN A 534 -6.03 27.92 -14.86
C ASN A 534 -5.57 29.37 -15.12
N LEU A 535 -4.59 29.59 -16.00
CA LEU A 535 -4.17 30.94 -16.40
C LEU A 535 -5.29 31.67 -17.16
N LEU A 536 -5.95 31.01 -18.10
CA LEU A 536 -7.05 31.61 -18.87
C LEU A 536 -8.18 32.09 -17.95
N ASP A 537 -8.58 31.28 -16.96
CA ASP A 537 -9.61 31.68 -15.99
C ASP A 537 -9.11 32.78 -15.04
N LYS A 538 -7.88 32.65 -14.51
CA LYS A 538 -7.30 33.62 -13.58
C LYS A 538 -7.19 35.02 -14.20
N PHE A 539 -6.73 35.11 -15.43
CA PHE A 539 -6.57 36.36 -16.16
C PHE A 539 -7.77 36.74 -17.04
N LYS A 540 -8.88 35.99 -16.93
CA LYS A 540 -10.14 36.23 -17.67
C LYS A 540 -9.95 36.35 -19.20
N ILE A 541 -9.02 35.56 -19.74
CA ILE A 541 -8.73 35.50 -21.17
C ILE A 541 -9.82 34.66 -21.85
N LYS A 542 -10.42 35.23 -22.91
CA LYS A 542 -11.54 34.60 -23.63
C LYS A 542 -11.05 33.61 -24.68
N ILE A 543 -11.74 32.47 -24.79
CA ILE A 543 -11.52 31.48 -25.87
C ILE A 543 -12.67 31.49 -26.87
N SER A 544 -12.46 30.94 -28.07
CA SER A 544 -13.55 30.74 -29.04
C SER A 544 -14.46 29.58 -28.61
N LYS A 545 -15.67 29.54 -29.16
CA LYS A 545 -16.60 28.41 -28.95
C LYS A 545 -15.98 27.09 -29.44
N GLU A 546 -15.35 27.11 -30.61
CA GLU A 546 -14.64 25.96 -31.19
C GLU A 546 -13.50 25.47 -30.29
N GLN A 547 -12.68 26.38 -29.73
CA GLN A 547 -11.62 26.00 -28.78
C GLN A 547 -12.20 25.33 -27.54
N LYS A 548 -13.32 25.85 -27.01
CA LYS A 548 -14.00 25.25 -25.85
C LYS A 548 -14.50 23.83 -26.18
N GLU A 549 -15.09 23.64 -27.34
CA GLU A 549 -15.59 22.34 -27.81
C GLU A 549 -14.44 21.33 -28.04
N ASN A 550 -13.32 21.76 -28.62
CA ASN A 550 -12.15 20.91 -28.84
C ASN A 550 -11.50 20.49 -27.51
N ILE A 551 -11.39 21.41 -26.54
CA ILE A 551 -10.87 21.09 -25.20
C ILE A 551 -11.79 20.13 -24.46
N ASP A 552 -13.10 20.34 -24.52
CA ASP A 552 -14.08 19.42 -23.93
C ASP A 552 -13.97 18.01 -24.53
N SER A 553 -13.82 17.92 -25.86
CA SER A 553 -13.59 16.66 -26.57
C SER A 553 -12.31 15.96 -26.11
N TYR A 554 -11.20 16.71 -25.99
CA TYR A 554 -9.94 16.17 -25.47
C TYR A 554 -10.09 15.63 -24.03
N LEU A 555 -10.71 16.38 -23.12
CA LEU A 555 -10.95 15.95 -21.74
C LEU A 555 -11.82 14.69 -21.67
N LYS A 556 -12.81 14.55 -22.55
CA LYS A 556 -13.65 13.34 -22.65
C LYS A 556 -12.85 12.12 -23.10
N ARG A 557 -11.87 12.28 -24.01
CA ARG A 557 -10.99 11.18 -24.46
C ARG A 557 -10.04 10.68 -23.36
N LEU A 558 -9.67 11.55 -22.43
CA LEU A 558 -8.81 11.19 -21.28
C LEU A 558 -9.55 10.43 -20.16
N LYS A 559 -10.89 10.41 -20.16
CA LYS A 559 -11.66 9.85 -19.05
C LYS A 559 -11.52 8.33 -18.98
N GLY A 560 -11.10 7.83 -17.82
CA GLY A 560 -10.91 6.40 -17.57
C GLY A 560 -12.24 5.64 -17.43
N ILE A 561 -12.22 4.33 -17.76
CA ILE A 561 -13.41 3.47 -17.71
C ILE A 561 -13.97 3.31 -16.29
N ASN A 562 -13.14 3.43 -15.27
CA ASN A 562 -13.50 3.36 -13.86
C ASN A 562 -13.46 4.75 -13.20
N GLY A 563 -13.55 5.81 -14.00
CA GLY A 563 -13.41 7.20 -13.53
C GLY A 563 -11.98 7.71 -13.65
N GLY A 564 -11.76 8.94 -13.23
CA GLY A 564 -10.47 9.59 -13.33
C GLY A 564 -10.11 10.04 -14.75
N TYR A 565 -8.93 10.65 -14.85
CA TYR A 565 -8.40 11.17 -16.11
C TYR A 565 -6.96 10.67 -16.27
N PHE A 566 -6.66 10.12 -17.43
CA PHE A 566 -5.30 9.75 -17.80
C PHE A 566 -4.44 10.98 -18.10
N ILE A 567 -3.12 10.80 -18.11
CA ILE A 567 -2.17 11.89 -18.35
C ILE A 567 -2.24 12.32 -19.82
N MET A 568 -2.28 11.34 -20.72
CA MET A 568 -2.32 11.51 -22.18
C MET A 568 -3.36 10.59 -22.81
N VAL A 569 -3.82 10.94 -24.01
CA VAL A 569 -4.65 10.04 -24.81
C VAL A 569 -3.74 8.94 -25.34
N ASP A 570 -4.10 7.69 -25.07
CA ASP A 570 -3.40 6.54 -25.67
C ASP A 570 -3.97 6.27 -27.07
N ASN A 571 -3.08 5.96 -28.01
CA ASN A 571 -3.41 5.64 -29.40
C ASN A 571 -3.64 4.14 -29.62
N SER A 572 -3.39 3.30 -28.60
CA SER A 572 -3.84 1.91 -28.62
C SER A 572 -5.38 1.91 -28.56
N ASP A 573 -6.04 0.96 -29.24
CA ASP A 573 -7.50 0.77 -29.18
C ASP A 573 -8.01 0.41 -27.76
N ASP A 574 -7.13 0.46 -26.76
CA ASP A 574 -7.31 -0.11 -25.46
C ASP A 574 -7.53 0.97 -24.38
N LYS A 575 -8.81 1.38 -24.24
CA LYS A 575 -9.40 1.96 -23.01
C LYS A 575 -9.36 0.98 -21.81
N TYR A 576 -8.22 0.38 -21.50
CA TYR A 576 -8.10 -0.79 -20.61
C TYR A 576 -7.58 -0.40 -19.23
N ILE A 577 -7.82 -1.31 -18.28
CA ILE A 577 -7.38 -1.22 -16.89
C ILE A 577 -5.86 -0.95 -16.79
N GLU A 578 -5.06 -1.42 -17.76
CA GLU A 578 -3.61 -1.21 -17.84
C GLU A 578 -3.17 0.26 -17.82
N ASN A 579 -3.99 1.17 -18.35
CA ASN A 579 -3.66 2.60 -18.33
C ASN A 579 -3.63 3.19 -16.90
N TYR A 580 -4.30 2.57 -15.92
CA TYR A 580 -4.18 2.97 -14.51
C TYR A 580 -2.80 2.66 -13.91
N LYS A 581 -1.98 1.81 -14.57
CA LYS A 581 -0.64 1.46 -14.11
C LYS A 581 0.42 2.48 -14.53
N THR A 582 0.34 3.00 -15.74
CA THR A 582 1.44 3.80 -16.35
C THR A 582 1.03 5.21 -16.78
N ASN A 583 -0.26 5.45 -17.04
CA ASN A 583 -0.78 6.69 -17.62
C ASN A 583 -1.80 7.38 -16.67
N PHE A 584 -1.69 7.14 -15.36
CA PHE A 584 -2.61 7.68 -14.36
C PHE A 584 -1.87 8.10 -13.09
N THR A 585 -2.31 9.19 -12.47
CA THR A 585 -1.93 9.61 -11.11
C THR A 585 -3.10 10.30 -10.41
N ILE A 586 -3.02 10.48 -9.09
CA ILE A 586 -4.00 11.30 -8.36
C ILE A 586 -3.97 12.75 -8.87
N GLN A 587 -2.79 13.25 -9.29
CA GLN A 587 -2.66 14.57 -9.90
C GLN A 587 -3.41 14.66 -11.23
N SER A 588 -3.31 13.65 -12.11
CA SER A 588 -4.00 13.67 -13.40
C SER A 588 -5.51 13.67 -13.21
N PHE A 589 -5.98 12.90 -12.23
CA PHE A 589 -7.38 12.88 -11.83
C PHE A 589 -7.87 14.26 -11.35
N TYR A 590 -7.15 14.90 -10.42
CA TYR A 590 -7.47 16.26 -9.97
C TYR A 590 -7.46 17.27 -11.13
N CYS A 591 -6.41 17.25 -11.95
CA CYS A 591 -6.26 18.14 -13.08
C CYS A 591 -7.42 18.00 -14.08
N GLY A 592 -7.89 16.79 -14.33
CA GLY A 592 -9.02 16.54 -15.23
C GLY A 592 -10.35 17.07 -14.68
N ILE A 593 -10.71 16.73 -13.44
CA ILE A 593 -11.93 17.25 -12.80
C ILE A 593 -11.92 18.78 -12.77
N TYR A 594 -10.80 19.37 -12.36
CA TYR A 594 -10.68 20.82 -12.25
C TYR A 594 -10.72 21.51 -13.62
N SER A 595 -10.08 20.93 -14.64
CA SER A 595 -10.13 21.43 -16.02
C SER A 595 -11.54 21.42 -16.58
N SER A 596 -12.30 20.33 -16.39
CA SER A 596 -13.70 20.26 -16.80
C SER A 596 -14.56 21.33 -16.09
N ASN A 597 -14.34 21.56 -14.80
CA ASN A 597 -15.05 22.61 -14.06
C ASN A 597 -14.69 24.02 -14.52
N ILE A 598 -13.40 24.32 -14.73
CA ILE A 598 -12.95 25.62 -15.24
C ILE A 598 -13.51 25.88 -16.63
N LEU A 599 -13.43 24.90 -17.53
CA LEU A 599 -13.84 25.06 -18.92
C LEU A 599 -15.29 25.52 -19.04
N ASN A 600 -16.17 25.02 -18.16
CA ASN A 600 -17.56 25.45 -18.09
C ASN A 600 -17.71 26.94 -17.76
N ASN A 601 -16.80 27.49 -16.94
CA ASN A 601 -16.82 28.88 -16.46
C ASN A 601 -16.00 29.86 -17.32
N ILE A 602 -15.14 29.37 -18.22
CA ILE A 602 -14.34 30.25 -19.10
C ILE A 602 -15.25 31.07 -20.04
N LEU A 603 -14.92 32.36 -20.16
CA LEU A 603 -15.61 33.33 -21.01
C LEU A 603 -15.40 33.02 -22.50
N ILE A 604 -16.49 33.06 -23.26
CA ILE A 604 -16.46 32.87 -24.73
C ILE A 604 -16.32 34.24 -25.42
N LYS A 605 -15.51 34.31 -26.48
CA LYS A 605 -15.49 35.47 -27.38
C LYS A 605 -16.88 35.62 -28.02
N GLY A 606 -17.55 36.74 -27.78
CA GLY A 606 -18.85 37.02 -28.38
C GLY A 606 -18.78 36.92 -29.91
N THR A 607 -19.66 36.13 -30.50
CA THR A 607 -19.89 36.12 -31.95
C THR A 607 -20.42 37.49 -32.35
N ARG A 608 -19.65 38.21 -33.17
CA ARG A 608 -20.16 39.38 -33.89
C ARG A 608 -20.96 38.93 -35.10
#